data_AF-A0A9D9HRK5-F1
#
_entry.id   AF-A0A9D9HRK5-F1
#
_cell.length_a   1.000
_cell.length_b   1.000
_cell.length_c   1.000
_cell.angle_alpha   90.00
_cell.angle_beta   90.00
_cell.angle_gamma   90.00
#
_symmetry.space_group_name_H-M   'P 1'
#
loop_
_entity.id
_entity.type
_entity.pdbx_description
1 polymer ?
#
loop_
_entity_poly.entity_id
_entity_poly.type
_entity_poly.pdbx_seq_one_letter_code
_entity_poly.pdbx_strand_id
1 'polypeptide(L)'
;NSSQGNQWTFEEGFFPESMVLNNNFVKMTSQNFYLIEKIVIEKNIYKVQLFRPFNWLYGDEFQYEQPYADEYLNYKDEKRVVFYFDFDGDFVNIWINNKNAFLGRYFVATAKTIKEIKTLMENNTCDLSNITWPRHADGSCDYDGSKKTAAVQTAKATPSTNVAQNKTMTVTENLKLRSGEATTSDVITVMSAGTKVKILEVGKAETIDGISSNWVKVKVRSGGKDRDGKTITKGTVGWCFGGYLK
;
A
#
# COMPACT_ATOMS: atom_id res chain seq x y z
N ASN A 1 22.30 26.94 12.27
CA ASN A 1 21.07 26.18 12.53
C ASN A 1 19.96 26.63 11.59
N SER A 2 20.00 26.15 10.35
CA SER A 2 18.85 26.14 9.45
C SER A 2 18.53 24.67 9.19
N SER A 3 17.36 24.23 9.62
CA SER A 3 16.83 22.90 9.32
C SER A 3 16.63 22.81 7.81
N GLN A 4 17.53 22.10 7.12
CA GLN A 4 17.26 21.62 5.77
C GLN A 4 16.05 20.68 5.87
N GLY A 5 14.89 21.20 5.49
CA GLY A 5 13.76 20.33 5.13
C GLY A 5 14.23 19.48 3.95
N ASN A 6 14.04 18.17 4.05
CA ASN A 6 14.30 17.25 2.94
C ASN A 6 13.42 17.65 1.76
N GLN A 7 13.94 18.49 0.85
CA GLN A 7 13.37 18.70 -0.46
C GLN A 7 13.72 17.46 -1.27
N TRP A 8 12.73 16.59 -1.48
CA TRP A 8 12.81 15.59 -2.53
C TRP A 8 12.62 16.33 -3.85
N THR A 9 13.72 16.74 -4.48
CA THR A 9 13.69 17.21 -5.85
C THR A 9 13.50 15.99 -6.74
N PHE A 10 12.27 15.76 -7.17
CA PHE A 10 11.98 14.90 -8.31
C PHE A 10 12.46 15.63 -9.57
N GLU A 11 13.77 15.81 -9.73
CA GLU A 11 14.36 16.28 -10.98
C GLU A 11 14.03 15.26 -12.07
N GLU A 12 13.17 15.65 -13.01
CA GLU A 12 13.02 15.19 -14.41
C GLU A 12 13.04 13.67 -14.73
N GLY A 13 12.94 12.77 -13.74
CA GLY A 13 13.29 11.35 -13.93
C GLY A 13 12.24 10.31 -13.57
N PHE A 14 11.12 10.66 -12.93
CA PHE A 14 10.12 9.65 -12.55
C PHE A 14 9.07 9.45 -13.66
N PHE A 15 9.41 8.64 -14.64
CA PHE A 15 8.42 8.02 -15.53
C PHE A 15 7.81 6.84 -14.78
N PRO A 16 6.47 6.71 -14.67
CA PRO A 16 5.90 5.43 -14.22
C PRO A 16 6.50 4.36 -15.12
N GLU A 17 7.29 3.48 -14.53
CA GLU A 17 8.03 2.47 -15.26
C GLU A 17 7.02 1.65 -16.07
N SER A 18 7.03 1.84 -17.39
CA SER A 18 6.14 1.10 -18.26
C SER A 18 6.82 -0.20 -18.65
N MET A 19 6.01 -1.24 -18.74
CA MET A 19 6.42 -2.50 -19.33
C MET A 19 5.71 -2.66 -20.67
N VAL A 20 6.46 -3.07 -21.68
CA VAL A 20 5.92 -3.60 -22.94
C VAL A 20 6.29 -5.07 -23.01
N LEU A 21 5.27 -5.92 -23.05
CA LEU A 21 5.42 -7.36 -23.16
C LEU A 21 4.68 -7.84 -24.40
N ASN A 22 5.36 -8.59 -25.26
CA ASN A 22 4.75 -9.31 -26.37
C ASN A 22 5.51 -10.62 -26.61
N ASN A 23 5.21 -11.32 -27.71
CA ASN A 23 5.81 -12.63 -28.00
C ASN A 23 7.29 -12.58 -28.40
N ASN A 24 7.83 -11.40 -28.71
CA ASN A 24 9.19 -11.22 -29.22
C ASN A 24 10.13 -10.60 -28.18
N PHE A 25 9.63 -9.70 -27.33
CA PHE A 25 10.46 -8.97 -26.39
C PHE A 25 9.71 -8.55 -25.12
N VAL A 26 10.52 -8.28 -24.10
CA VAL A 26 10.14 -7.62 -22.85
C VAL A 26 10.95 -6.33 -22.75
N LYS A 27 10.27 -5.19 -22.67
CA LYS A 27 10.90 -3.91 -22.35
C LYS A 27 10.37 -3.44 -21.01
N MET A 28 11.26 -3.21 -20.06
CA MET A 28 10.95 -2.62 -18.76
C MET A 28 11.76 -1.34 -18.64
N THR A 29 11.11 -0.22 -18.35
CA THR A 29 11.75 1.10 -18.31
C THR A 29 12.40 1.51 -19.66
N SER A 30 13.07 2.67 -19.69
CA SER A 30 13.81 3.11 -20.87
C SER A 30 15.08 2.28 -21.13
N GLN A 31 15.62 1.60 -20.12
CA GLN A 31 16.98 1.04 -20.15
C GLN A 31 17.04 -0.50 -20.19
N ASN A 32 15.94 -1.21 -19.91
CA ASN A 32 15.94 -2.67 -19.90
C ASN A 32 15.12 -3.23 -21.06
N PHE A 33 15.81 -3.74 -22.08
CA PHE A 33 15.22 -4.39 -23.23
C PHE A 33 15.75 -5.82 -23.36
N TYR A 34 14.84 -6.79 -23.50
CA TYR A 34 15.14 -8.19 -23.58
C TYR A 34 14.40 -8.84 -24.75
N LEU A 35 15.09 -9.64 -25.55
CA LEU A 35 14.48 -10.53 -26.54
C LEU A 35 14.05 -11.83 -25.86
N ILE A 36 12.93 -12.39 -26.29
CA ILE A 36 12.44 -13.67 -25.80
C ILE A 36 13.08 -14.79 -26.61
N GLU A 37 13.85 -15.64 -25.95
CA GLU A 37 14.44 -16.84 -26.56
C GLU A 37 13.50 -18.05 -26.44
N LYS A 38 12.79 -18.16 -25.31
CA LYS A 38 11.92 -19.31 -25.01
C LYS A 38 10.83 -18.95 -24.02
N ILE A 39 9.64 -19.52 -24.23
CA ILE A 39 8.53 -19.48 -23.28
C ILE A 39 8.16 -20.91 -22.90
N VAL A 40 8.04 -21.17 -21.60
CA VAL A 40 7.51 -22.43 -21.05
C VAL A 40 6.38 -22.08 -20.10
N ILE A 41 5.25 -22.77 -20.21
CA ILE A 41 4.08 -22.53 -19.36
C ILE A 41 3.97 -23.68 -18.36
N GLU A 42 3.98 -23.35 -17.07
CA GLU A 42 3.86 -24.31 -15.96
C GLU A 42 2.82 -23.83 -14.97
N LYS A 43 1.71 -24.56 -14.83
CA LYS A 43 0.64 -24.24 -13.85
C LYS A 43 0.20 -22.76 -13.91
N ASN A 44 -0.05 -22.26 -15.12
CA ASN A 44 -0.44 -20.86 -15.42
C ASN A 44 0.65 -19.79 -15.21
N ILE A 45 1.90 -20.19 -14.94
CA ILE A 45 3.03 -19.28 -14.87
C ILE A 45 3.87 -19.40 -16.14
N TYR A 46 4.20 -18.26 -16.75
CA TYR A 46 5.05 -18.18 -17.93
C TYR A 46 6.50 -18.03 -17.48
N LYS A 47 7.28 -19.09 -17.63
CA LYS A 47 8.72 -19.06 -17.48
C LYS A 47 9.34 -18.64 -18.81
N VAL A 48 9.89 -17.43 -18.85
CA VAL A 48 10.39 -16.80 -20.07
C VAL A 48 11.90 -16.65 -19.97
N GLN A 49 12.62 -17.29 -20.88
CA GLN A 49 14.05 -17.10 -21.06
C GLN A 49 14.27 -15.87 -21.94
N LEU A 50 15.05 -14.94 -21.41
CA LEU A 50 15.25 -13.62 -21.95
C LEU A 50 16.73 -13.42 -22.23
N PHE A 51 17.02 -12.85 -23.39
CA PHE A 51 18.35 -12.44 -23.81
C PHE A 51 18.41 -10.91 -23.87
N ARG A 52 19.37 -10.29 -23.20
CA ARG A 52 19.65 -8.85 -23.29
C ARG A 52 20.62 -8.61 -24.46
N PRO A 53 20.16 -8.09 -25.61
CA PRO A 53 21.01 -7.93 -26.78
C PRO A 53 22.05 -6.81 -26.64
N PHE A 54 21.84 -5.84 -25.75
CA PHE A 54 22.72 -4.66 -25.60
C PHE A 54 22.95 -4.28 -24.13
N ASN A 55 24.20 -3.97 -23.78
CA ASN A 55 24.52 -3.14 -22.62
C ASN A 55 24.41 -1.69 -23.10
N TRP A 56 23.30 -1.01 -22.81
CA TRP A 56 23.25 0.45 -22.91
C TRP A 56 24.04 1.01 -21.72
N LEU A 57 25.37 0.94 -21.81
CA LEU A 57 26.22 1.86 -21.09
C LEU A 57 26.13 3.17 -21.89
N TYR A 58 25.46 4.17 -21.32
CA TYR A 58 25.71 5.55 -21.70
C TYR A 58 27.24 5.73 -21.71
N GLY A 59 27.77 6.18 -22.85
CA GLY A 59 29.14 5.92 -23.29
C GLY A 59 30.24 6.08 -22.23
N ASP A 60 31.19 5.15 -22.27
CA ASP A 60 32.61 5.19 -21.89
C ASP A 60 33.13 5.98 -20.66
N GLU A 61 32.34 6.71 -19.86
CA GLU A 61 32.91 7.55 -18.77
C GLU A 61 32.13 7.63 -17.46
N PHE A 62 31.10 6.82 -17.19
CA PHE A 62 30.53 6.74 -15.83
C PHE A 62 30.59 5.34 -15.24
N GLN A 63 31.69 5.08 -14.53
CA GLN A 63 31.86 4.02 -13.54
C GLN A 63 30.94 4.30 -12.33
N TYR A 64 29.64 4.15 -12.50
CA TYR A 64 28.76 3.89 -11.35
C TYR A 64 28.33 2.44 -11.45
N GLU A 65 29.08 1.57 -10.76
CA GLU A 65 28.55 0.27 -10.34
C GLU A 65 27.19 0.54 -9.68
N GLN A 66 26.10 0.11 -10.31
CA GLN A 66 24.74 0.21 -9.76
C GLN A 66 24.52 -1.07 -8.94
N PRO A 67 24.79 -1.07 -7.62
CA PRO A 67 24.88 -2.32 -6.85
C PRO A 67 23.53 -3.03 -6.75
N TYR A 68 22.44 -2.29 -6.93
CA TYR A 68 21.08 -2.79 -6.78
C TYR A 68 20.60 -3.72 -7.90
N ALA A 69 21.15 -3.64 -9.11
CA ALA A 69 20.77 -4.54 -10.20
C ALA A 69 21.61 -5.83 -10.18
N ASP A 70 22.89 -5.70 -9.84
CA ASP A 70 23.87 -6.78 -9.96
C ASP A 70 23.75 -7.80 -8.82
N GLU A 71 23.37 -7.36 -7.62
CA GLU A 71 23.27 -8.22 -6.43
C GLU A 71 22.07 -9.20 -6.51
N TYR A 72 21.01 -8.84 -7.24
CA TYR A 72 19.81 -9.68 -7.38
C TYR A 72 19.85 -10.66 -8.56
N LEU A 73 20.70 -10.42 -9.57
CA LEU A 73 20.63 -11.15 -10.84
C LEU A 73 21.73 -12.21 -11.03
N ASN A 74 22.64 -12.37 -10.07
CA ASN A 74 23.67 -13.44 -10.01
C ASN A 74 24.21 -13.80 -11.40
N TYR A 75 24.79 -12.79 -12.05
CA TYR A 75 25.22 -12.76 -13.45
C TYR A 75 26.41 -13.69 -13.74
N LYS A 76 26.22 -15.01 -13.70
CA LYS A 76 27.25 -15.95 -14.19
C LYS A 76 27.21 -16.17 -15.71
N ASP A 77 26.16 -15.71 -16.39
CA ASP A 77 26.04 -15.66 -17.85
C ASP A 77 25.37 -14.33 -18.25
N GLU A 78 26.15 -13.24 -18.26
CA GLU A 78 25.76 -11.81 -18.24
C GLU A 78 24.67 -11.30 -19.22
N LYS A 79 24.16 -12.12 -20.12
CA LYS A 79 23.14 -11.72 -21.11
C LYS A 79 21.81 -12.45 -21.00
N ARG A 80 21.70 -13.51 -20.18
CA ARG A 80 20.48 -14.32 -20.09
C ARG A 80 19.87 -14.27 -18.72
N VAL A 81 18.57 -14.00 -18.68
CA VAL A 81 17.77 -13.97 -17.45
C VAL A 81 16.50 -14.78 -17.66
N VAL A 82 15.95 -15.32 -16.57
CA VAL A 82 14.67 -16.04 -16.60
C VAL A 82 13.68 -15.28 -15.74
N PHE A 83 12.63 -14.78 -16.38
CA PHE A 83 11.50 -14.16 -15.69
C PHE A 83 10.35 -15.15 -15.59
N TYR A 84 9.64 -15.08 -14.48
CA TYR A 84 8.43 -15.83 -14.23
C TYR A 84 7.27 -14.85 -14.16
N PHE A 85 6.44 -14.81 -15.21
CA PHE A 85 5.25 -13.97 -15.28
C PHE A 85 4.04 -14.76 -14.79
N ASP A 86 3.37 -14.20 -13.80
CA ASP A 86 2.14 -14.72 -13.21
C ASP A 86 1.03 -13.68 -13.44
N PHE A 87 0.08 -14.01 -14.31
CA PHE A 87 -0.99 -13.12 -14.75
C PHE A 87 -2.24 -13.31 -13.91
N ASP A 88 -2.82 -12.21 -13.48
CA ASP A 88 -4.04 -12.17 -12.68
C ASP A 88 -4.93 -11.02 -13.16
N GLY A 89 -5.74 -11.30 -14.18
CA GLY A 89 -6.57 -10.31 -14.86
C GLY A 89 -5.71 -9.24 -15.53
N ASP A 90 -5.89 -7.99 -15.12
CA ASP A 90 -5.13 -6.84 -15.59
C ASP A 90 -3.72 -6.76 -14.96
N PHE A 91 -3.42 -7.58 -13.96
CA PHE A 91 -2.14 -7.56 -13.26
C PHE A 91 -1.17 -8.62 -13.79
N VAL A 92 0.12 -8.32 -13.64
CA VAL A 92 1.20 -9.28 -13.84
C VAL A 92 2.26 -9.14 -12.76
N ASN A 93 2.52 -10.23 -12.04
CA ASN A 93 3.62 -10.36 -11.09
C ASN A 93 4.83 -10.93 -11.81
N ILE A 94 6.01 -10.37 -11.55
CA ILE A 94 7.27 -10.82 -12.13
C ILE A 94 8.17 -11.31 -11.02
N TRP A 95 8.67 -12.54 -11.16
CA TRP A 95 9.66 -13.12 -10.27
C TRP A 95 10.92 -13.52 -11.03
N ILE A 96 12.04 -13.54 -10.31
CA ILE A 96 13.35 -13.99 -10.79
C ILE A 96 13.91 -15.06 -9.83
N ASN A 97 15.13 -15.57 -10.11
CA ASN A 97 15.82 -16.55 -9.26
C ASN A 97 14.96 -17.77 -8.88
N ASN A 98 14.36 -18.41 -9.89
CA ASN A 98 13.46 -19.56 -9.70
C ASN A 98 12.27 -19.27 -8.77
N LYS A 99 11.71 -18.06 -8.83
CA LYS A 99 10.59 -17.56 -8.02
C LYS A 99 10.93 -17.23 -6.56
N ASN A 100 12.22 -17.19 -6.21
CA ASN A 100 12.65 -16.82 -4.84
C ASN A 100 12.79 -15.31 -4.64
N ALA A 101 12.82 -14.51 -5.71
CA ALA A 101 12.91 -13.06 -5.62
C ALA A 101 11.80 -12.40 -6.44
N PHE A 102 11.01 -11.57 -5.77
CA PHE A 102 9.95 -10.78 -6.40
C PHE A 102 10.58 -9.53 -7.02
N LEU A 103 10.34 -9.32 -8.31
CA LEU A 103 10.85 -8.15 -9.03
C LEU A 103 9.86 -6.99 -8.99
N GLY A 104 8.57 -7.27 -9.18
CA GLY A 104 7.54 -6.24 -9.18
C GLY A 104 6.19 -6.71 -9.73
N ARG A 105 5.19 -5.83 -9.58
CA ARG A 105 3.84 -5.99 -10.14
C ARG A 105 3.54 -4.85 -11.09
N TYR A 106 3.06 -5.18 -12.27
CA TYR A 106 2.54 -4.22 -13.24
C TYR A 106 1.03 -4.45 -13.43
N PHE A 107 0.35 -3.46 -13.97
CA PHE A 107 -1.06 -3.56 -14.35
C PHE A 107 -1.32 -2.88 -15.68
N VAL A 108 -2.37 -3.31 -16.38
CA VAL A 108 -2.83 -2.69 -17.62
C VAL A 108 -3.47 -1.34 -17.29
N ALA A 109 -2.96 -0.27 -17.90
CA ALA A 109 -3.45 1.09 -17.69
C ALA A 109 -3.85 1.75 -19.02
N THR A 110 -4.93 2.52 -19.01
CA THR A 110 -5.32 3.36 -20.14
C THR A 110 -4.45 4.62 -20.21
N ALA A 111 -4.36 5.25 -21.39
CA ALA A 111 -3.67 6.54 -21.53
C ALA A 111 -4.22 7.63 -20.58
N LYS A 112 -5.54 7.62 -20.33
CA LYS A 112 -6.17 8.53 -19.35
C LYS A 112 -5.67 8.25 -17.93
N THR A 113 -5.68 6.98 -17.53
CA THR A 113 -5.20 6.57 -16.20
C THR A 113 -3.72 6.91 -16.00
N ILE A 114 -2.87 6.68 -17.00
CA ILE A 114 -1.45 7.08 -16.96
C ILE A 114 -1.33 8.59 -16.80
N LYS A 115 -2.14 9.39 -17.49
CA LYS A 115 -2.14 10.85 -17.37
C LYS A 115 -2.51 11.30 -15.95
N GLU A 116 -3.55 10.74 -15.36
CA GLU A 116 -3.97 11.08 -13.99
C GLU A 116 -2.91 10.69 -12.96
N ILE A 117 -2.23 9.55 -13.12
CA ILE A 117 -1.10 9.16 -12.26
C ILE A 117 0.02 10.22 -12.33
N LYS A 118 0.37 10.70 -13.53
CA LYS A 118 1.37 11.77 -13.70
C LYS A 118 0.92 13.07 -13.03
N THR A 119 -0.33 13.48 -13.27
CA THR A 119 -0.90 14.70 -12.69
C THR A 119 -0.95 14.62 -11.15
N LEU A 120 -1.23 13.44 -10.59
CA LEU A 120 -1.19 13.20 -9.15
C LEU A 120 0.20 13.40 -8.57
N MET A 121 1.24 12.94 -9.27
CA MET A 121 2.62 13.08 -8.79
C MET A 121 3.13 14.52 -8.95
N GLU A 122 2.86 15.16 -10.09
CA GLU A 122 3.35 16.51 -10.41
C GLU A 122 2.62 17.60 -9.63
N ASN A 123 1.30 17.48 -9.52
CA ASN A 123 0.42 18.55 -9.06
C ASN A 123 -0.37 18.18 -7.80
N ASN A 124 -0.23 16.94 -7.30
CA ASN A 124 -1.06 16.42 -6.21
C ASN A 124 -2.56 16.58 -6.50
N THR A 125 -2.95 16.38 -7.76
CA THR A 125 -4.33 16.42 -8.26
C THR A 125 -4.65 15.17 -9.10
N CYS A 126 -5.88 14.66 -9.04
CA CYS A 126 -6.29 13.45 -9.77
C CYS A 126 -7.80 13.44 -9.97
N ASP A 127 -8.24 13.22 -11.21
CA ASP A 127 -9.63 12.95 -11.55
C ASP A 127 -9.90 11.45 -11.61
N LEU A 128 -10.50 10.92 -10.54
CA LEU A 128 -10.84 9.50 -10.43
C LEU A 128 -11.83 9.01 -11.50
N SER A 129 -12.59 9.90 -12.14
CA SER A 129 -13.47 9.51 -13.25
C SER A 129 -12.71 9.09 -14.52
N ASN A 130 -11.44 9.50 -14.64
CA ASN A 130 -10.52 9.11 -15.71
C ASN A 130 -9.68 7.87 -15.36
N ILE A 131 -9.84 7.33 -14.14
CA ILE A 131 -9.16 6.11 -13.70
C ILE A 131 -10.00 4.89 -14.09
N THR A 132 -9.39 3.98 -14.85
CA THR A 132 -9.89 2.62 -15.01
C THR A 132 -9.13 1.74 -14.03
N TRP A 133 -9.80 1.27 -12.99
CA TRP A 133 -9.17 0.43 -11.97
C TRP A 133 -8.91 -0.98 -12.50
N PRO A 134 -7.70 -1.51 -12.35
CA PRO A 134 -7.36 -2.86 -12.78
C PRO A 134 -8.16 -3.91 -11.99
N ARG A 135 -8.42 -5.04 -12.65
CA ARG A 135 -9.23 -6.15 -12.17
C ARG A 135 -8.39 -7.41 -12.06
N HIS A 136 -8.66 -8.21 -11.03
CA HIS A 136 -8.16 -9.58 -10.94
C HIS A 136 -8.88 -10.49 -11.93
N ALA A 137 -8.34 -11.68 -12.16
CA ALA A 137 -8.93 -12.67 -13.07
C ALA A 137 -10.35 -13.09 -12.65
N ASP A 138 -10.65 -13.05 -11.35
CA ASP A 138 -11.97 -13.33 -10.79
C ASP A 138 -12.96 -12.14 -10.88
N GLY A 139 -12.53 -11.01 -11.48
CA GLY A 139 -13.30 -9.79 -11.65
C GLY A 139 -13.29 -8.87 -10.43
N SER A 140 -12.69 -9.28 -9.31
CA SER A 140 -12.52 -8.44 -8.14
C SER A 140 -11.58 -7.26 -8.43
N CYS A 141 -11.70 -6.21 -7.64
CA CYS A 141 -10.84 -5.04 -7.72
C CYS A 141 -10.48 -4.62 -6.31
N ASP A 142 -9.17 -4.56 -6.03
CA ASP A 142 -8.61 -4.06 -4.78
C ASP A 142 -9.17 -2.67 -4.40
N TYR A 143 -9.61 -1.91 -5.40
CA TYR A 143 -10.08 -0.54 -5.28
C TYR A 143 -11.60 -0.40 -5.37
N ASP A 144 -12.40 -1.44 -5.56
CA ASP A 144 -13.87 -1.27 -5.62
C ASP A 144 -14.48 -0.84 -4.28
N GLY A 145 -13.81 -1.15 -3.16
CA GLY A 145 -14.13 -0.57 -1.85
C GLY A 145 -13.87 0.94 -1.76
N SER A 146 -13.07 1.50 -2.68
CA SER A 146 -12.78 2.95 -2.79
C SER A 146 -13.87 3.76 -3.48
N LYS A 147 -14.92 3.10 -4.01
CA LYS A 147 -16.15 3.77 -4.49
C LYS A 147 -17.07 4.27 -3.37
N LYS A 148 -16.58 4.38 -2.14
CA LYS A 148 -17.06 5.39 -1.19
C LYS A 148 -16.08 6.57 -1.26
N THR A 149 -16.58 7.66 -1.86
CA THR A 149 -15.98 8.99 -2.02
C THR A 149 -14.95 9.17 -3.14
N ALA A 150 -15.43 9.23 -4.39
CA ALA A 150 -14.90 10.21 -5.32
C ALA A 150 -15.37 11.60 -4.88
N ALA A 151 -14.52 12.31 -4.14
CA ALA A 151 -14.54 13.76 -4.02
C ALA A 151 -13.08 14.21 -4.10
N VAL A 152 -12.80 15.04 -5.11
CA VAL A 152 -11.70 16.00 -5.28
C VAL A 152 -10.69 16.01 -4.13
N GLN A 153 -9.39 15.93 -4.48
CA GLN A 153 -8.30 16.29 -3.58
C GLN A 153 -8.50 17.69 -2.97
N THR A 154 -9.04 17.67 -1.76
CA THR A 154 -8.71 18.59 -0.68
C THR A 154 -8.28 17.71 0.48
N ALA A 155 -7.00 17.85 0.88
CA ALA A 155 -6.39 17.29 2.09
C ALA A 155 -6.82 15.86 2.49
N LYS A 156 -5.91 14.88 2.30
CA LYS A 156 -5.84 13.57 2.99
C LYS A 156 -7.02 13.37 3.95
N ALA A 157 -8.07 12.67 3.49
CA ALA A 157 -9.16 12.22 4.35
C ALA A 157 -8.58 11.20 5.32
N THR A 158 -7.97 11.74 6.37
CA THR A 158 -7.90 11.15 7.70
C THR A 158 -9.22 10.40 7.92
N PRO A 159 -9.21 9.13 8.35
CA PRO A 159 -10.43 8.50 8.83
C PRO A 159 -10.95 9.36 9.99
N SER A 160 -11.82 10.31 9.69
CA SER A 160 -12.45 11.14 10.70
C SER A 160 -13.45 10.23 11.36
N THR A 161 -13.00 9.57 12.42
CA THR A 161 -13.90 8.88 13.30
C THR A 161 -14.85 9.94 13.82
N ASN A 162 -16.15 9.79 13.53
CA ASN A 162 -17.19 10.66 14.04
C ASN A 162 -17.38 10.36 15.55
N VAL A 163 -16.32 10.58 16.32
CA VAL A 163 -16.30 10.49 17.77
C VAL A 163 -16.87 11.79 18.31
N ALA A 164 -17.95 11.68 19.05
CA ALA A 164 -18.63 12.81 19.66
C ALA A 164 -19.06 12.41 21.06
N GLN A 165 -19.06 13.37 21.98
CA GLN A 165 -19.54 13.16 23.32
C GLN A 165 -20.97 12.60 23.31
N ASN A 166 -21.28 11.72 24.24
CA ASN A 166 -22.56 10.99 24.37
C ASN A 166 -22.91 10.01 23.25
N LYS A 167 -22.08 9.87 22.21
CA LYS A 167 -22.28 8.87 21.17
C LYS A 167 -21.97 7.46 21.67
N THR A 168 -22.76 6.48 21.22
CA THR A 168 -22.45 5.06 21.43
C THR A 168 -21.76 4.53 20.18
N MET A 169 -20.63 3.86 20.35
CA MET A 169 -19.79 3.33 19.28
C MET A 169 -19.48 1.87 19.55
N THR A 170 -19.00 1.18 18.53
CA THR A 170 -18.57 -0.22 18.58
C THR A 170 -17.08 -0.32 18.30
N VAL A 171 -16.39 -1.08 19.14
CA VAL A 171 -14.98 -1.41 18.97
C VAL A 171 -14.80 -2.30 17.74
N THR A 172 -13.94 -1.92 16.80
CA THR A 172 -13.77 -2.63 15.52
C THR A 172 -12.79 -3.80 15.57
N GLU A 173 -11.82 -3.73 16.49
CA GLU A 173 -10.76 -4.72 16.71
C GLU A 173 -10.30 -4.68 18.17
N ASN A 174 -9.43 -5.59 18.60
CA ASN A 174 -8.98 -5.64 20.00
C ASN A 174 -8.33 -4.30 20.42
N LEU A 175 -9.03 -3.55 21.27
CA LEU A 175 -8.68 -2.17 21.62
C LEU A 175 -8.36 -2.02 23.11
N LYS A 176 -7.16 -1.51 23.42
CA LYS A 176 -6.74 -1.24 24.79
C LYS A 176 -7.55 -0.07 25.39
N LEU A 177 -8.16 -0.32 26.54
CA LEU A 177 -8.74 0.70 27.42
C LEU A 177 -7.70 1.07 28.48
N ARG A 178 -7.40 2.36 28.62
CA ARG A 178 -6.26 2.88 29.38
C ARG A 178 -6.68 3.87 30.48
N SER A 179 -5.79 4.10 31.43
CA SER A 179 -5.98 5.08 32.50
C SER A 179 -5.89 6.54 32.02
N GLY A 180 -5.21 6.80 30.90
CA GLY A 180 -5.02 8.13 30.33
C GLY A 180 -5.00 8.15 28.80
N GLU A 181 -5.05 9.35 28.23
CA GLU A 181 -5.04 9.61 26.77
C GLU A 181 -3.63 9.51 26.14
N ALA A 182 -2.93 8.41 26.41
CA ALA A 182 -1.62 8.12 25.82
C ALA A 182 -1.39 6.62 25.68
N THR A 183 -0.58 6.22 24.69
CA THR A 183 -0.18 4.82 24.48
C THR A 183 0.75 4.29 25.58
N THR A 184 1.35 5.18 26.36
CA THR A 184 2.22 4.89 27.51
C THR A 184 1.46 4.76 28.83
N SER A 185 0.19 5.17 28.91
CA SER A 185 -0.63 5.03 30.12
C SER A 185 -1.02 3.57 30.37
N ASP A 186 -1.21 3.21 31.64
CA ASP A 186 -1.55 1.86 32.07
C ASP A 186 -2.79 1.31 31.34
N VAL A 187 -2.73 0.02 31.01
CA VAL A 187 -3.85 -0.70 30.40
C VAL A 187 -4.76 -1.21 31.51
N ILE A 188 -6.01 -0.76 31.51
CA ILE A 188 -7.08 -1.25 32.39
C ILE A 188 -7.55 -2.63 31.91
N THR A 189 -7.83 -2.74 30.61
CA THR A 189 -8.25 -3.99 29.96
C THR A 189 -8.10 -3.86 28.43
N VAL A 190 -8.30 -4.97 27.70
CA VAL A 190 -8.41 -4.98 26.24
C VAL A 190 -9.85 -5.29 25.90
N MET A 191 -10.55 -4.40 25.20
CA MET A 191 -11.91 -4.64 24.70
C MET A 191 -11.86 -5.40 23.39
N SER A 192 -12.56 -6.52 23.29
CA SER A 192 -12.68 -7.23 22.02
C SER A 192 -13.58 -6.51 21.03
N ALA A 193 -13.36 -6.80 19.74
CA ALA A 193 -14.23 -6.38 18.65
C ALA A 193 -15.71 -6.67 18.96
N GLY A 194 -16.58 -5.72 18.62
CA GLY A 194 -18.02 -5.80 18.93
C GLY A 194 -18.41 -5.24 20.31
N THR A 195 -17.44 -4.91 21.17
CA THR A 195 -17.74 -4.24 22.45
C THR A 195 -18.36 -2.87 22.20
N LYS A 196 -19.55 -2.62 22.77
CA LYS A 196 -20.23 -1.32 22.69
C LYS A 196 -19.78 -0.39 23.81
N VAL A 197 -19.47 0.85 23.48
CA VAL A 197 -19.02 1.86 24.45
C VAL A 197 -19.79 3.17 24.27
N LYS A 198 -20.05 3.91 25.34
CA LYS A 198 -20.58 5.29 25.28
C LYS A 198 -19.42 6.27 25.52
N ILE A 199 -19.22 7.22 24.61
CA ILE A 199 -18.24 8.29 24.77
C ILE A 199 -18.74 9.26 25.85
N LEU A 200 -17.91 9.49 26.86
CA LEU A 200 -18.15 10.43 27.94
C LEU A 200 -17.44 11.77 27.70
N GLU A 201 -16.26 11.72 27.08
CA GLU A 201 -15.37 12.86 26.88
C GLU A 201 -14.54 12.65 25.61
N VAL A 202 -14.25 13.73 24.89
CA VAL A 202 -13.36 13.75 23.74
C VAL A 202 -12.10 14.50 24.15
N GLY A 203 -10.96 13.84 24.09
CA GLY A 203 -9.65 14.36 24.49
C GLY A 203 -8.82 14.79 23.29
N LYS A 204 -7.49 14.75 23.45
CA LYS A 204 -6.54 15.24 22.44
C LYS A 204 -6.65 14.47 21.11
N ALA A 205 -6.39 15.16 20.01
CA ALA A 205 -6.22 14.53 18.70
C ALA A 205 -4.79 13.97 18.57
N GLU A 206 -4.66 12.80 17.96
CA GLU A 206 -3.37 12.15 17.70
C GLU A 206 -3.45 11.32 16.42
N THR A 207 -2.31 11.06 15.79
CA THR A 207 -2.22 10.13 14.64
C THR A 207 -1.49 8.87 15.08
N ILE A 208 -2.19 7.74 15.06
CA ILE A 208 -1.67 6.42 15.44
C ILE A 208 -1.96 5.47 14.28
N ASP A 209 -0.96 4.70 13.85
CA ASP A 209 -1.06 3.74 12.74
C ASP A 209 -1.62 4.36 11.44
N GLY A 210 -1.25 5.62 11.17
CA GLY A 210 -1.72 6.38 10.00
C GLY A 210 -3.16 6.90 10.08
N ILE A 211 -3.87 6.64 11.18
CA ILE A 211 -5.23 7.11 11.47
C ILE A 211 -5.15 8.33 12.39
N SER A 212 -5.70 9.49 12.00
CA SER A 212 -5.83 10.62 12.94
C SER A 212 -7.22 10.66 13.56
N SER A 213 -7.27 10.69 14.88
CA SER A 213 -8.52 10.66 15.66
C SER A 213 -8.27 11.25 17.05
N ASN A 214 -9.33 11.45 17.83
CA ASN A 214 -9.22 11.83 19.23
C ASN A 214 -9.07 10.61 20.12
N TRP A 215 -8.30 10.76 21.18
CA TRP A 215 -8.52 9.95 22.38
C TRP A 215 -9.90 10.23 22.93
N VAL A 216 -10.60 9.20 23.37
CA VAL A 216 -11.93 9.34 23.95
C VAL A 216 -12.02 8.59 25.27
N LYS A 217 -12.62 9.23 26.25
CA LYS A 217 -12.99 8.58 27.51
C LYS A 217 -14.33 7.91 27.30
N VAL A 218 -14.38 6.60 27.52
CA VAL A 218 -15.55 5.80 27.21
C VAL A 218 -16.03 5.01 28.42
N LYS A 219 -17.32 4.69 28.44
CA LYS A 219 -17.96 3.78 29.38
C LYS A 219 -18.40 2.51 28.66
N VAL A 220 -17.89 1.36 29.09
CA VAL A 220 -18.23 0.05 28.51
C VAL A 220 -19.69 -0.29 28.80
N ARG A 221 -20.44 -0.71 27.79
CA ARG A 221 -21.84 -1.18 27.92
C ARG A 221 -21.89 -2.68 28.22
N SER A 222 -23.10 -3.18 28.49
CA SER A 222 -23.33 -4.61 28.74
C SER A 222 -22.86 -5.46 27.56
N GLY A 223 -22.28 -6.63 27.87
CA GLY A 223 -21.85 -7.61 26.87
C GLY A 223 -20.42 -7.41 26.35
N GLY A 224 -19.66 -6.45 26.88
CA GLY A 224 -18.24 -6.32 26.58
C GLY A 224 -17.44 -7.54 27.04
N LYS A 225 -16.50 -7.99 26.22
CA LYS A 225 -15.58 -9.08 26.53
C LYS A 225 -14.15 -8.61 26.38
N ASP A 226 -13.25 -9.18 27.16
CA ASP A 226 -11.82 -9.00 26.98
C ASP A 226 -11.25 -9.97 25.95
N ARG A 227 -9.96 -9.82 25.65
CA ARG A 227 -9.23 -10.64 24.67
C ARG A 227 -9.37 -12.15 24.93
N ASP A 228 -9.52 -12.56 26.18
CA ASP A 228 -9.60 -13.97 26.58
C ASP A 228 -11.07 -14.43 26.65
N GLY A 229 -12.01 -13.58 26.23
CA GLY A 229 -13.44 -13.85 26.18
C GLY A 229 -14.16 -13.63 27.51
N LYS A 230 -13.48 -13.15 28.55
CA LYS A 230 -14.05 -12.91 29.88
C LYS A 230 -14.84 -11.59 29.87
N THR A 231 -15.93 -11.56 30.63
CA THR A 231 -16.81 -10.38 30.68
C THR A 231 -16.10 -9.18 31.30
N ILE A 232 -16.17 -8.04 30.62
CA ILE A 232 -15.78 -6.75 31.17
C ILE A 232 -16.95 -6.20 31.98
N THR A 233 -16.69 -5.78 33.22
CA THR A 233 -17.69 -5.18 34.10
C THR A 233 -18.41 -4.03 33.40
N LYS A 234 -19.75 -4.07 33.36
CA LYS A 234 -20.56 -2.99 32.80
C LYS A 234 -20.25 -1.70 33.54
N GLY A 235 -19.96 -0.65 32.78
CA GLY A 235 -19.68 0.66 33.33
C GLY A 235 -18.22 0.93 33.65
N THR A 236 -17.29 0.01 33.34
CA THR A 236 -15.85 0.30 33.33
C THR A 236 -15.58 1.52 32.46
N VAL A 237 -14.79 2.45 32.99
CA VAL A 237 -14.43 3.72 32.34
C VAL A 237 -12.93 3.75 32.08
N GLY A 238 -12.53 4.26 30.92
CA GLY A 238 -11.14 4.53 30.58
C GLY A 238 -11.02 5.22 29.23
N TRP A 239 -9.78 5.49 28.82
CA TRP A 239 -9.42 6.14 27.57
C TRP A 239 -9.06 5.11 26.50
N CYS A 240 -9.51 5.33 25.27
CA CYS A 240 -9.05 4.57 24.11
C CYS A 240 -8.88 5.48 22.89
N PHE A 241 -8.09 5.04 21.92
CA PHE A 241 -7.94 5.78 20.67
C PHE A 241 -9.20 5.64 19.82
N GLY A 242 -9.82 6.77 19.47
CA GLY A 242 -11.08 6.81 18.76
C GLY A 242 -11.03 6.23 17.35
N GLY A 243 -9.83 6.12 16.77
CA GLY A 243 -9.54 5.54 15.44
C GLY A 243 -10.15 4.15 15.23
N TYR A 244 -10.31 3.40 16.31
CA TYR A 244 -10.79 2.02 16.33
C TYR A 244 -12.26 1.86 16.79
N LEU A 245 -13.05 2.95 16.66
CA LEU A 245 -14.48 2.99 16.99
C LEU A 245 -15.33 3.33 15.76
N LYS A 246 -16.47 2.64 15.59
CA LYS A 246 -17.48 2.91 14.53
C LYS A 246 -18.91 3.05 15.07
#